data_AF-A0AAI9K2W8-F1
#
_entry.id   AF-A0AAI9K2W8-F1
#
_cell.length_a   1.000
_cell.length_b   1.000
_cell.length_c   1.000
_cell.angle_alpha   90.00
_cell.angle_beta   90.00
_cell.angle_gamma   90.00
#
_symmetry.space_group_name_H-M   'P 1'
#
loop_
_entity.id
_entity.type
_entity.pdbx_description
1 polymer ?
#
loop_
_entity_poly.entity_id
_entity_poly.type
_entity_poly.pdbx_seq_one_letter_code
_entity_poly.pdbx_strand_id
1 'polypeptide(L)'
;MSKYVYLFELDSVRKTDEEIIAGQAALYDEIVTNGNIVVLTYNQMVDSRGFFSLLKNGEYKEALLKLFDSGVIKISQYGDIRTVSQYLMDSIEDDKQFIYSALPLKYSQKRLTAIMKRCLLYSDLSEIYEYGQMALALKKNENGEQHNDDYKNRRDELIDIFVEVDKNGEHQTNLSWDAMAEILENLYSFMETVIKLSMMHDIYISPRADGELGCWKFSSILDKVIRLYVPKDNVELWGSAQTILDNIYKQNKNENNRSVYIRKLKKLVETGTNVKGCQYAQAIVDLCYNYACESSISNVSRHYDVMDLEDWGSACHGENTFECDFSKRLKRTWDGGRKRDERYLVDEKNDFKTFKLGKYSPPKIVNAARIVGYVKDKPEIDRNYVFYYENNAKKDKHRRKLKLLCGILKKIVFAILCFLIVISPELTGDYWTAKAMQNSWIKPAVAFWNSVPSGIQTMVMLIITEIVTSLIAKIPGLDALSLSESLAEIWQLLRDMVRITFRKSKAYVNSVMKGLDNSEHFCEGEKIRYTLTKELKRYLKLCEDRNITNEDSEYKSYPIASLDTLEARK
;
A
#
# COMPACT_ATOMS: atom_id res chain seq x y z
N MET A 1 0.02 -18.55 12.35
CA MET A 1 -1.02 -17.91 11.50
C MET A 1 -0.48 -16.56 11.08
N SER A 2 -0.99 -15.96 10.03
CA SER A 2 -0.61 -14.61 9.64
C SER A 2 -1.29 -13.59 10.55
N LYS A 3 -0.65 -12.43 10.73
CA LYS A 3 -1.19 -11.30 11.49
C LYS A 3 -1.45 -10.12 10.57
N TYR A 4 -2.49 -9.34 10.86
CA TYR A 4 -2.65 -8.03 10.23
C TYR A 4 -1.68 -7.03 10.85
N VAL A 5 -0.92 -6.32 10.03
CA VAL A 5 0.09 -5.37 10.48
C VAL A 5 -0.03 -4.07 9.70
N TYR A 6 0.02 -2.96 10.41
CA TYR A 6 0.05 -1.63 9.83
C TYR A 6 1.49 -1.09 9.79
N LEU A 7 1.87 -0.44 8.69
CA LEU A 7 3.25 0.02 8.45
C LEU A 7 3.35 1.55 8.48
N PHE A 8 3.98 2.07 9.53
CA PHE A 8 4.20 3.52 9.69
C PHE A 8 5.24 4.04 8.66
N GLU A 9 6.10 3.16 8.15
CA GLU A 9 7.07 3.47 7.09
C GLU A 9 6.42 3.78 5.73
N LEU A 10 5.12 3.51 5.56
CA LEU A 10 4.37 3.80 4.33
C LEU A 10 3.50 5.06 4.42
N ASP A 11 3.55 5.80 5.54
CA ASP A 11 2.78 7.04 5.75
C ASP A 11 3.05 8.09 4.64
N SER A 12 2.05 8.90 4.34
CA SER A 12 2.08 9.91 3.27
C SER A 12 3.10 11.02 3.48
N VAL A 13 3.51 11.25 4.74
CA VAL A 13 4.56 12.23 5.06
C VAL A 13 5.97 11.76 4.70
N ARG A 14 6.14 10.48 4.31
CA ARG A 14 7.41 9.91 3.86
C ARG A 14 7.68 10.30 2.41
N LYS A 15 8.49 11.35 2.23
CA LYS A 15 8.65 12.02 0.94
C LYS A 15 10.03 11.84 0.32
N THR A 16 11.05 11.34 1.02
CA THR A 16 12.39 11.16 0.42
C THR A 16 12.56 9.80 -0.24
N ASP A 17 13.50 9.67 -1.17
CA ASP A 17 13.79 8.39 -1.83
C ASP A 17 14.29 7.35 -0.81
N GLU A 18 15.08 7.76 0.20
CA GLU A 18 15.53 6.87 1.28
C GLU A 18 14.37 6.33 2.11
N GLU A 19 13.38 7.18 2.43
CA GLU A 19 12.19 6.77 3.18
C GLU A 19 11.34 5.81 2.36
N ILE A 20 11.17 6.06 1.05
CA ILE A 20 10.46 5.15 0.14
C ILE A 20 11.16 3.78 0.10
N ILE A 21 12.50 3.75 -0.01
CA ILE A 21 13.27 2.49 -0.02
C ILE A 21 13.11 1.74 1.31
N ALA A 22 13.06 2.48 2.43
CA ALA A 22 12.84 1.89 3.75
C ALA A 22 11.42 1.33 3.87
N GLY A 23 10.40 2.04 3.40
CA GLY A 23 9.01 1.56 3.35
C GLY A 23 8.85 0.31 2.48
N GLN A 24 9.44 0.32 1.27
CA GLN A 24 9.48 -0.84 0.38
C GLN A 24 10.26 -2.03 1.00
N ALA A 25 11.26 -1.75 1.86
CA ALA A 25 11.95 -2.78 2.63
C ALA A 25 11.06 -3.40 3.71
N ALA A 26 10.36 -2.57 4.47
CA ALA A 26 9.48 -2.98 5.54
C ALA A 26 8.33 -3.83 4.99
N LEU A 27 7.69 -3.38 3.91
CA LEU A 27 6.63 -4.13 3.22
C LEU A 27 7.10 -5.52 2.77
N TYR A 28 8.27 -5.60 2.13
CA TYR A 28 8.86 -6.88 1.76
C TYR A 28 9.14 -7.77 2.97
N ASP A 29 9.74 -7.21 4.02
CA ASP A 29 10.12 -7.98 5.20
C ASP A 29 8.89 -8.53 5.92
N GLU A 30 7.80 -7.77 6.02
CA GLU A 30 6.53 -8.25 6.58
C GLU A 30 5.92 -9.40 5.77
N ILE A 31 5.79 -9.22 4.45
CA ILE A 31 5.12 -10.19 3.59
C ILE A 31 5.96 -11.46 3.39
N VAL A 32 7.26 -11.30 3.07
CA VAL A 32 8.12 -12.41 2.67
C VAL A 32 8.80 -13.04 3.88
N THR A 33 9.37 -12.21 4.76
CA THR A 33 10.20 -12.73 5.85
C THR A 33 9.38 -13.10 7.07
N ASN A 34 8.40 -12.28 7.45
CA ASN A 34 7.58 -12.50 8.64
C ASN A 34 6.33 -13.31 8.32
N GLY A 35 5.79 -13.22 7.09
CA GLY A 35 4.58 -13.92 6.67
C GLY A 35 3.30 -13.27 7.18
N ASN A 36 3.36 -11.97 7.46
CA ASN A 36 2.23 -11.16 7.89
C ASN A 36 1.46 -10.62 6.69
N ILE A 37 0.22 -10.20 6.94
CA ILE A 37 -0.62 -9.49 5.98
C ILE A 37 -0.52 -8.01 6.29
N VAL A 38 -0.10 -7.21 5.31
CA VAL A 38 0.00 -5.76 5.49
C VAL A 38 -1.34 -5.12 5.20
N VAL A 39 -1.84 -4.32 6.14
CA VAL A 39 -3.10 -3.60 5.97
C VAL A 39 -2.79 -2.12 5.74
N LEU A 40 -3.26 -1.61 4.61
CA LEU A 40 -3.12 -0.21 4.21
C LEU A 40 -4.39 0.56 4.54
N THR A 41 -4.24 1.79 4.99
CA THR A 41 -5.35 2.76 5.02
C THR A 41 -5.56 3.35 3.63
N TYR A 42 -6.75 3.91 3.36
CA TYR A 42 -6.99 4.65 2.13
C TYR A 42 -5.96 5.78 1.91
N ASN A 43 -5.63 6.51 2.97
CA ASN A 43 -4.64 7.59 2.90
C ASN A 43 -3.25 7.09 2.47
N GLN A 44 -2.80 5.93 2.96
CA GLN A 44 -1.51 5.35 2.52
C GLN A 44 -1.55 4.89 1.06
N MET A 45 -2.68 4.38 0.58
CA MET A 45 -2.80 3.96 -0.83
C MET A 45 -2.82 5.17 -1.78
N VAL A 46 -3.53 6.23 -1.40
CA VAL A 46 -3.78 7.40 -2.26
C VAL A 46 -2.69 8.47 -2.17
N ASP A 47 -2.16 8.72 -0.97
CA ASP A 47 -1.30 9.88 -0.71
C ASP A 47 0.15 9.51 -0.35
N SER A 48 0.55 8.23 -0.48
CA SER A 48 1.95 7.83 -0.26
C SER A 48 2.78 7.92 -1.53
N ARG A 49 3.85 8.71 -1.49
CA ARG A 49 4.84 8.79 -2.57
C ARG A 49 5.47 7.42 -2.83
N GLY A 50 5.55 6.58 -1.79
CA GLY A 50 6.09 5.22 -1.88
C GLY A 50 5.29 4.26 -2.75
N PHE A 51 4.03 4.56 -3.03
CA PHE A 51 3.24 3.86 -4.05
C PHE A 51 3.17 4.66 -5.33
N PHE A 52 2.65 5.89 -5.26
CA PHE A 52 2.32 6.70 -6.44
C PHE A 52 3.48 6.84 -7.44
N SER A 53 4.68 7.18 -6.95
CA SER A 53 5.85 7.42 -7.81
C SER A 53 6.35 6.19 -8.57
N LEU A 54 5.86 5.00 -8.23
CA LEU A 54 6.25 3.72 -8.81
C LEU A 54 5.17 3.10 -9.71
N LEU A 55 3.94 3.61 -9.69
CA LEU A 55 2.81 3.03 -10.44
C LEU A 55 2.93 3.17 -11.95
N LYS A 56 3.70 4.16 -12.43
CA LYS A 56 4.07 4.27 -13.85
C LYS A 56 4.92 3.08 -14.34
N ASN A 57 5.62 2.38 -13.44
CA ASN A 57 6.32 1.15 -13.81
C ASN A 57 5.33 -0.02 -13.88
N GLY A 58 5.10 -0.55 -15.09
CA GLY A 58 4.16 -1.65 -15.32
C GLY A 58 4.47 -2.91 -14.50
N GLU A 59 5.74 -3.32 -14.39
CA GLU A 59 6.14 -4.48 -13.60
C GLU A 59 5.82 -4.29 -12.11
N TYR A 60 6.06 -3.10 -11.58
CA TYR A 60 5.71 -2.74 -10.21
C TYR A 60 4.19 -2.77 -9.98
N LYS A 61 3.43 -2.16 -10.88
CA LYS A 61 1.95 -2.10 -10.81
C LYS A 61 1.35 -3.51 -10.79
N GLU A 62 1.75 -4.37 -11.73
CA GLU A 62 1.28 -5.75 -11.80
C GLU A 62 1.68 -6.55 -10.55
N ALA A 63 2.92 -6.37 -10.07
CA ALA A 63 3.36 -7.01 -8.84
C ALA A 63 2.55 -6.55 -7.61
N LEU A 64 2.20 -5.26 -7.52
CA LEU A 64 1.36 -4.72 -6.45
C LEU A 64 -0.04 -5.34 -6.48
N LEU A 65 -0.69 -5.36 -7.66
CA LEU A 65 -2.01 -5.97 -7.84
C LEU A 65 -2.00 -7.46 -7.46
N LYS A 66 -0.94 -8.20 -7.83
CA LYS A 66 -0.77 -9.61 -7.45
C LYS A 66 -0.63 -9.82 -5.93
N LEU A 67 -0.01 -8.88 -5.21
CA LEU A 67 0.09 -8.95 -3.75
C LEU A 67 -1.28 -8.71 -3.07
N PHE A 68 -2.13 -7.87 -3.65
CA PHE A 68 -3.52 -7.73 -3.22
C PHE A 68 -4.33 -9.01 -3.51
N ASP A 69 -4.21 -9.55 -4.72
CA ASP A 69 -4.95 -10.74 -5.15
C ASP A 69 -4.59 -11.99 -4.32
N SER A 70 -3.30 -12.14 -3.97
CA SER A 70 -2.83 -13.18 -3.07
C SER A 70 -3.22 -12.97 -1.60
N GLY A 71 -3.86 -11.85 -1.26
CA GLY A 71 -4.38 -11.56 0.08
C GLY A 71 -3.31 -11.21 1.13
N VAL A 72 -2.06 -10.97 0.71
CA VAL A 72 -0.96 -10.56 1.61
C VAL A 72 -0.89 -9.04 1.81
N ILE A 73 -1.61 -8.28 0.98
CA ILE A 73 -1.93 -6.87 1.23
C ILE A 73 -3.44 -6.71 1.24
N LYS A 74 -3.97 -5.95 2.20
CA LYS A 74 -5.38 -5.60 2.32
C LYS A 74 -5.57 -4.12 2.57
N ILE A 75 -6.80 -3.63 2.39
CA ILE A 75 -7.19 -2.24 2.63
C ILE A 75 -8.20 -2.20 3.77
N SER A 76 -7.94 -1.39 4.78
CA SER A 76 -8.93 -1.11 5.81
C SER A 76 -9.95 -0.11 5.29
N GLN A 77 -11.22 -0.51 5.32
CA GLN A 77 -12.33 0.41 5.13
C GLN A 77 -12.45 1.36 6.34
N TYR A 78 -13.13 2.48 6.16
CA TYR A 78 -13.29 3.51 7.18
C TYR A 78 -14.65 4.21 7.03
N GLY A 79 -15.40 4.32 8.14
CA GLY A 79 -16.74 4.91 8.16
C GLY A 79 -17.66 4.25 7.12
N ASP A 80 -18.29 5.08 6.29
CA ASP A 80 -19.20 4.65 5.22
C ASP A 80 -18.53 4.57 3.83
N ILE A 81 -17.19 4.60 3.79
CA ILE A 81 -16.41 4.56 2.54
C ILE A 81 -16.02 3.10 2.24
N ARG A 82 -16.47 2.60 1.08
CA ARG A 82 -16.28 1.20 0.68
C ARG A 82 -15.02 0.94 -0.13
N THR A 83 -14.62 1.87 -1.01
CA THR A 83 -13.57 1.64 -2.01
C THR A 83 -12.56 2.77 -2.06
N VAL A 84 -11.39 2.49 -2.64
CA VAL A 84 -10.34 3.49 -2.85
C VAL A 84 -10.82 4.60 -3.79
N SER A 85 -11.57 4.26 -4.85
CA SER A 85 -12.18 5.25 -5.75
C SER A 85 -13.13 6.19 -5.00
N GLN A 86 -13.99 5.66 -4.13
CA GLN A 86 -14.91 6.47 -3.33
C GLN A 86 -14.13 7.43 -2.41
N TYR A 87 -13.10 6.93 -1.71
CA TYR A 87 -12.24 7.79 -0.88
C TYR A 87 -11.59 8.93 -1.67
N LEU A 88 -11.04 8.63 -2.85
CA LEU A 88 -10.39 9.62 -3.69
C LEU A 88 -11.38 10.63 -4.29
N MET A 89 -12.58 10.20 -4.69
CA MET A 89 -13.64 11.13 -5.11
C MET A 89 -14.03 12.07 -3.97
N ASP A 90 -14.19 11.54 -2.76
CA ASP A 90 -14.50 12.33 -1.58
C ASP A 90 -13.37 13.31 -1.24
N SER A 91 -12.09 12.98 -1.48
CA SER A 91 -10.97 13.89 -1.20
C SER A 91 -10.82 15.02 -2.23
N ILE A 92 -11.37 14.85 -3.44
CA ILE A 92 -11.29 15.82 -4.55
C ILE A 92 -12.46 16.82 -4.54
N GLU A 93 -13.42 16.70 -3.62
CA GLU A 93 -14.59 17.59 -3.54
C GLU A 93 -14.23 19.08 -3.42
N ASP A 94 -15.04 19.93 -4.06
CA ASP A 94 -14.74 21.35 -4.30
C ASP A 94 -14.52 22.20 -3.05
N ASP A 95 -15.13 21.82 -1.92
CA ASP A 95 -15.06 22.51 -0.63
C ASP A 95 -13.99 21.95 0.31
N LYS A 96 -13.35 20.84 -0.04
CA LYS A 96 -12.28 20.26 0.78
C LYS A 96 -10.93 20.82 0.37
N GLN A 97 -10.26 21.43 1.35
CA GLN A 97 -8.85 21.80 1.26
C GLN A 97 -7.98 20.60 1.65
N PHE A 98 -8.12 19.50 0.91
CA PHE A 98 -7.31 18.31 1.14
C PHE A 98 -5.87 18.58 0.70
N ILE A 99 -4.92 18.12 1.52
CA ILE A 99 -3.49 18.29 1.30
C ILE A 99 -2.96 16.99 0.72
N TYR A 100 -2.61 17.00 -0.57
CA TYR A 100 -1.93 15.87 -1.19
C TYR A 100 -0.42 15.99 -0.95
N SER A 101 0.10 15.06 -0.18
CA SER A 101 1.52 14.97 0.16
C SER A 101 2.37 14.45 -1.00
N ALA A 102 1.79 13.58 -1.84
CA ALA A 102 2.49 12.87 -2.90
C ALA A 102 1.90 13.02 -4.30
N LEU A 103 0.58 13.21 -4.42
CA LEU A 103 -0.05 13.45 -5.72
C LEU A 103 0.32 14.87 -6.20
N PRO A 104 0.70 15.06 -7.47
CA PRO A 104 0.95 16.37 -8.08
C PRO A 104 -0.38 17.06 -8.39
N LEU A 105 -1.18 17.24 -7.33
CA LEU A 105 -2.55 17.73 -7.38
C LEU A 105 -2.76 18.70 -6.21
N LYS A 106 -3.30 19.87 -6.50
CA LYS A 106 -3.83 20.79 -5.49
C LYS A 106 -5.35 20.89 -5.58
N TYR A 107 -5.97 21.16 -4.43
CA TYR A 107 -7.41 21.45 -4.37
C TYR A 107 -7.82 22.70 -5.16
N SER A 108 -6.85 23.60 -5.45
CA SER A 108 -7.02 24.80 -6.28
C SER A 108 -7.03 24.50 -7.78
N GLN A 109 -6.53 23.34 -8.23
CA GLN A 109 -6.53 22.95 -9.65
C GLN A 109 -7.88 22.38 -10.06
N LYS A 110 -8.89 23.25 -10.19
CA LYS A 110 -10.31 22.87 -10.38
C LYS A 110 -10.56 22.04 -11.64
N ARG A 111 -9.87 22.33 -12.74
CA ARG A 111 -10.03 21.58 -13.99
C ARG A 111 -9.45 20.17 -13.88
N LEU A 112 -8.21 20.02 -13.39
CA LEU A 112 -7.57 18.72 -13.19
C LEU A 112 -8.33 17.83 -12.18
N THR A 113 -8.77 18.40 -11.06
CA THR A 113 -9.61 17.69 -10.07
C THR A 113 -10.94 17.21 -10.68
N ALA A 114 -11.59 18.04 -11.50
CA ALA A 114 -12.80 17.63 -12.21
C ALA A 114 -12.58 16.50 -13.21
N ILE A 115 -11.46 16.51 -13.96
CA ILE A 115 -11.06 15.39 -14.86
C ILE A 115 -10.91 14.11 -14.04
N MET A 116 -10.14 14.14 -12.95
CA MET A 116 -9.96 12.96 -12.09
C MET A 116 -11.29 12.44 -11.54
N LYS A 117 -12.19 13.33 -11.11
CA LYS A 117 -13.52 12.95 -10.63
C LYS A 117 -14.35 12.25 -11.70
N ARG A 118 -14.37 12.76 -12.95
CA ARG A 118 -15.05 12.11 -14.08
C ARG A 118 -14.44 10.74 -14.37
N CYS A 119 -13.12 10.63 -14.35
CA CYS A 119 -12.43 9.36 -14.57
C CYS A 119 -12.87 8.28 -13.56
N LEU A 120 -13.01 8.63 -12.27
CA LEU A 120 -13.45 7.66 -11.25
C LEU A 120 -14.95 7.36 -11.36
N LEU A 121 -15.76 8.38 -11.60
CA LEU A 121 -17.21 8.26 -11.67
C LEU A 121 -17.65 7.35 -12.82
N TYR A 122 -17.02 7.52 -13.99
CA TYR A 122 -17.35 6.78 -15.20
C TYR A 122 -16.41 5.59 -15.46
N SER A 123 -15.38 5.41 -14.63
CA SER A 123 -14.30 4.43 -14.88
C SER A 123 -13.67 4.57 -16.27
N ASP A 124 -13.61 5.80 -16.78
CA ASP A 124 -13.11 6.14 -18.11
C ASP A 124 -11.83 6.98 -18.00
N LEU A 125 -10.73 6.45 -18.54
CA LEU A 125 -9.43 7.11 -18.54
C LEU A 125 -9.09 7.78 -19.88
N SER A 126 -10.02 7.81 -20.83
CA SER A 126 -9.82 8.39 -22.17
C SER A 126 -9.41 9.86 -22.09
N GLU A 127 -10.14 10.68 -21.32
CA GLU A 127 -9.90 12.12 -21.21
C GLU A 127 -8.48 12.45 -20.70
N ILE A 128 -8.04 11.82 -19.60
CA ILE A 128 -6.70 12.06 -19.07
C ILE A 128 -5.60 11.50 -19.99
N TYR A 129 -5.89 10.41 -20.72
CA TYR A 129 -4.98 9.85 -21.72
C TYR A 129 -4.80 10.81 -22.90
N GLU A 130 -5.88 11.37 -23.44
CA GLU A 130 -5.87 12.33 -24.55
C GLU A 130 -5.05 13.58 -24.20
N TYR A 131 -5.25 14.14 -23.01
CA TYR A 131 -4.44 15.26 -22.53
C TYR A 131 -2.96 14.89 -22.35
N GLY A 132 -2.66 13.67 -21.89
CA GLY A 132 -1.29 13.17 -21.82
C GLY A 132 -0.63 13.09 -23.20
N GLN A 133 -1.35 12.59 -24.21
CA GLN A 133 -0.86 12.56 -25.61
C GLN A 133 -0.69 13.97 -26.19
N MET A 134 -1.60 14.89 -25.88
CA MET A 134 -1.50 16.30 -26.28
C MET A 134 -0.21 16.94 -25.74
N ALA A 135 0.10 16.75 -24.46
CA ALA A 135 1.32 17.26 -23.84
C ALA A 135 2.60 16.70 -24.50
N LEU A 136 2.62 15.40 -24.82
CA LEU A 136 3.72 14.77 -25.54
C LEU A 136 3.87 15.28 -26.98
N ALA A 137 2.77 15.57 -27.66
CA ALA A 137 2.78 16.12 -29.02
C ALA A 137 3.31 17.57 -29.03
N LEU A 138 2.87 18.41 -28.08
CA LEU A 138 3.34 19.78 -27.95
C LEU A 138 4.84 19.85 -27.69
N LYS A 139 5.38 18.93 -26.87
CA LYS A 139 6.83 18.77 -26.66
C LYS A 139 7.58 18.50 -27.96
N LYS A 140 7.12 17.54 -28.79
CA LYS A 140 7.80 17.18 -30.05
C LYS A 140 7.88 18.37 -31.02
N ASN A 141 6.89 19.25 -30.95
CA ASN A 141 6.77 20.41 -31.82
C ASN A 141 7.40 21.69 -31.25
N GLU A 142 7.98 21.65 -30.04
CA GLU A 142 8.61 22.82 -29.39
C GLU A 142 9.80 23.38 -30.19
N ASN A 143 10.40 22.56 -31.06
CA ASN A 143 11.49 22.94 -31.96
C ASN A 143 11.08 23.04 -33.46
N GLY A 144 9.79 22.96 -33.79
CA GLY A 144 9.28 22.95 -35.17
C GLY A 144 8.63 24.27 -35.60
N GLU A 145 8.69 24.60 -36.90
CA GLU A 145 8.23 25.88 -37.48
C GLU A 145 6.69 26.10 -37.52
N GLN A 146 5.86 25.20 -36.96
CA GLN A 146 4.40 25.30 -37.05
C GLN A 146 3.75 25.85 -35.77
N HIS A 147 3.93 27.16 -35.55
CA HIS A 147 3.08 27.95 -34.66
C HIS A 147 1.82 28.41 -35.41
N ASN A 148 0.86 27.50 -35.60
CA ASN A 148 -0.47 27.82 -36.13
C ASN A 148 -1.51 27.96 -35.00
N ASP A 149 -2.72 28.40 -35.35
CA ASP A 149 -3.80 28.59 -34.37
C ASP A 149 -4.23 27.30 -33.66
N ASP A 150 -4.14 26.12 -34.31
CA ASP A 150 -4.40 24.81 -33.68
C ASP A 150 -3.39 24.49 -32.57
N TYR A 151 -2.10 24.73 -32.83
CA TYR A 151 -1.05 24.58 -31.82
C TYR A 151 -1.32 25.49 -30.61
N LYS A 152 -1.67 26.75 -30.87
CA LYS A 152 -1.98 27.72 -29.81
C LYS A 152 -3.20 27.29 -28.99
N ASN A 153 -4.27 26.84 -29.64
CA ASN A 153 -5.49 26.39 -28.94
C ASN A 153 -5.22 25.18 -28.04
N ARG A 154 -4.50 24.16 -28.53
CA ARG A 154 -4.12 22.98 -27.72
C ARG A 154 -3.20 23.35 -26.56
N ARG A 155 -2.29 24.29 -26.80
CA ARG A 155 -1.39 24.83 -25.78
C ARG A 155 -2.19 25.49 -24.65
N ASP A 156 -3.09 26.41 -25.01
CA ASP A 156 -3.90 27.16 -24.04
C ASP A 156 -4.83 26.20 -23.28
N GLU A 157 -5.41 25.20 -23.95
CA GLU A 157 -6.22 24.16 -23.32
C GLU A 157 -5.43 23.34 -22.30
N LEU A 158 -4.20 22.90 -22.63
CA LEU A 158 -3.36 22.14 -21.72
C LEU A 158 -2.93 22.96 -20.50
N ILE A 159 -2.55 24.23 -20.71
CA ILE A 159 -2.20 25.15 -19.62
C ILE A 159 -3.37 25.32 -18.66
N ASP A 160 -4.59 25.50 -19.19
CA ASP A 160 -5.80 25.72 -18.40
C ASP A 160 -6.10 24.58 -17.41
N ILE A 161 -5.73 23.35 -17.74
CA ILE A 161 -5.90 22.18 -16.83
C ILE A 161 -5.13 22.36 -15.52
N PHE A 162 -3.97 23.01 -15.58
CA PHE A 162 -3.05 23.17 -14.46
C PHE A 162 -3.19 24.51 -13.73
N VAL A 163 -4.08 25.39 -14.19
CA VAL A 163 -4.37 26.68 -13.54
C VAL A 163 -4.86 26.46 -12.11
N GLU A 164 -4.32 27.23 -11.18
CA GLU A 164 -4.76 27.25 -9.79
C GLU A 164 -5.79 28.37 -9.60
N VAL A 165 -6.95 28.05 -9.05
CA VAL A 165 -7.99 29.02 -8.71
C VAL A 165 -8.14 29.06 -7.19
N ASP A 166 -7.82 30.20 -6.60
CA ASP A 166 -7.98 30.45 -5.17
C ASP A 166 -8.75 31.76 -4.89
N LYS A 167 -8.82 32.17 -3.62
CA LYS A 167 -9.53 33.40 -3.22
C LYS A 167 -8.92 34.68 -3.80
N ASN A 168 -7.68 34.64 -4.24
CA ASN A 168 -6.93 35.76 -4.77
C ASN A 168 -6.99 35.84 -6.32
N GLY A 169 -7.62 34.85 -6.96
CA GLY A 169 -7.83 34.81 -8.40
C GLY A 169 -7.24 33.56 -9.06
N GLU A 170 -7.03 33.65 -10.37
CA GLU A 170 -6.41 32.60 -11.18
C GLU A 170 -4.90 32.80 -11.24
N HIS A 171 -4.16 31.72 -11.00
CA HIS A 171 -2.70 31.68 -11.07
C HIS A 171 -2.27 30.70 -12.15
N GLN A 172 -1.57 31.22 -13.16
CA GLN A 172 -1.03 30.44 -14.26
C GLN A 172 0.05 29.46 -13.77
N THR A 173 0.12 28.31 -14.43
CA THR A 173 1.13 27.29 -14.13
C THR A 173 2.50 27.67 -14.68
N ASN A 174 3.57 27.37 -13.93
CA ASN A 174 4.96 27.53 -14.36
C ASN A 174 5.61 26.20 -14.77
N LEU A 175 4.81 25.13 -14.93
CA LEU A 175 5.31 23.81 -15.30
C LEU A 175 5.75 23.78 -16.76
N SER A 176 6.81 23.03 -17.07
CA SER A 176 7.20 22.73 -18.45
C SER A 176 6.27 21.68 -19.07
N TRP A 177 6.27 21.57 -20.40
CA TRP A 177 5.53 20.51 -21.11
C TRP A 177 5.91 19.12 -20.64
N ASP A 178 7.20 18.90 -20.37
CA ASP A 178 7.73 17.67 -19.82
C ASP A 178 7.11 17.33 -18.46
N ALA A 179 7.02 18.32 -17.57
CA ALA A 179 6.43 18.13 -16.26
C ALA A 179 4.92 17.86 -16.36
N MET A 180 4.19 18.58 -17.22
CA MET A 180 2.75 18.35 -17.43
C MET A 180 2.47 16.95 -18.00
N ALA A 181 3.19 16.54 -19.03
CA ALA A 181 3.06 15.21 -19.63
C ALA A 181 3.35 14.11 -18.60
N GLU A 182 4.43 14.28 -17.81
CA GLU A 182 4.79 13.33 -16.78
C GLU A 182 3.73 13.24 -15.67
N ILE A 183 3.16 14.36 -15.24
CA ILE A 183 2.07 14.38 -14.26
C ILE A 183 0.86 13.60 -14.79
N LEU A 184 0.40 13.89 -16.01
CA LEU A 184 -0.78 13.25 -16.59
C LEU A 184 -0.58 11.75 -16.77
N GLU A 185 0.61 11.31 -17.20
CA GLU A 185 0.93 9.89 -17.35
C GLU A 185 0.98 9.13 -16.00
N ASN A 186 1.52 9.75 -14.96
CA ASN A 186 1.52 9.18 -13.61
C ASN A 186 0.11 9.13 -13.01
N LEU A 187 -0.68 10.19 -13.21
CA LEU A 187 -2.08 10.23 -12.79
C LEU A 187 -2.90 9.17 -13.53
N TYR A 188 -2.73 8.99 -14.84
CA TYR A 188 -3.37 7.89 -15.59
C TYR A 188 -3.07 6.53 -14.94
N SER A 189 -1.79 6.22 -14.70
CA SER A 189 -1.36 4.95 -14.11
C SER A 189 -1.90 4.73 -12.69
N PHE A 190 -1.98 5.82 -11.91
CA PHE A 190 -2.56 5.82 -10.57
C PHE A 190 -4.07 5.54 -10.61
N MET A 191 -4.80 6.25 -11.46
CA MET A 191 -6.25 6.13 -11.59
C MET A 191 -6.66 4.73 -12.08
N GLU A 192 -5.92 4.18 -13.05
CA GLU A 192 -6.08 2.80 -13.48
C GLU A 192 -5.91 1.80 -12.32
N THR A 193 -4.89 2.01 -11.49
CA THR A 193 -4.64 1.17 -10.30
C THR A 193 -5.76 1.30 -9.27
N VAL A 194 -6.22 2.52 -8.98
CA VAL A 194 -7.31 2.80 -8.04
C VAL A 194 -8.62 2.14 -8.48
N ILE A 195 -8.96 2.21 -9.78
CA ILE A 195 -10.13 1.55 -10.35
C ILE A 195 -10.01 0.03 -10.20
N LYS A 196 -8.88 -0.56 -10.61
CA LYS A 196 -8.63 -2.00 -10.49
C LYS A 196 -8.77 -2.50 -9.04
N LEU A 197 -8.15 -1.81 -8.08
CA LEU A 197 -8.27 -2.16 -6.66
C LEU A 197 -9.70 -2.00 -6.13
N SER A 198 -10.44 -1.01 -6.62
CA SER A 198 -11.85 -0.80 -6.24
C SER A 198 -12.77 -1.92 -6.71
N MET A 199 -12.40 -2.64 -7.76
CA MET A 199 -13.13 -3.81 -8.27
C MET A 199 -12.75 -5.12 -7.56
N MET A 200 -11.67 -5.16 -6.77
CA MET A 200 -11.26 -6.36 -6.04
C MET A 200 -12.01 -6.47 -4.69
N HIS A 201 -12.99 -7.36 -4.57
CA HIS A 201 -13.83 -7.42 -3.37
C HIS A 201 -13.12 -7.98 -2.12
N ASP A 202 -12.23 -8.95 -2.30
CA ASP A 202 -11.61 -9.70 -1.19
C ASP A 202 -10.47 -8.97 -0.46
N ILE A 203 -10.07 -7.79 -0.96
CA ILE A 203 -8.95 -7.03 -0.41
C ILE A 203 -9.36 -6.16 0.77
N TYR A 204 -10.66 -5.92 0.95
CA TYR A 204 -11.18 -4.98 1.95
C TYR A 204 -11.42 -5.68 3.29
N ILE A 205 -11.01 -5.00 4.36
CA ILE A 205 -11.35 -5.36 5.75
C ILE A 205 -12.39 -4.36 6.24
N SER A 206 -13.46 -4.87 6.86
CA SER A 206 -14.51 -4.03 7.42
C SER A 206 -13.95 -3.07 8.47
N PRO A 207 -14.45 -1.81 8.52
CA PRO A 207 -14.00 -0.83 9.50
C PRO A 207 -14.26 -1.34 10.92
N ARG A 208 -13.48 -0.85 11.88
CA ARG A 208 -13.84 -1.00 13.28
C ARG A 208 -15.07 -0.12 13.56
N ALA A 209 -15.96 -0.57 14.44
CA ALA A 209 -17.16 0.18 14.77
C ALA A 209 -16.81 1.54 15.42
N ASP A 210 -17.50 2.61 15.04
CA ASP A 210 -17.17 3.97 15.51
C ASP A 210 -17.30 4.11 17.05
N GLY A 211 -18.20 3.35 17.66
CA GLY A 211 -18.39 3.29 19.11
C GLY A 211 -17.19 2.67 19.86
N GLU A 212 -16.44 1.76 19.22
CA GLU A 212 -15.24 1.15 19.81
C GLU A 212 -14.03 2.08 19.78
N LEU A 213 -14.01 3.07 18.89
CA LEU A 213 -12.85 3.94 18.72
C LEU A 213 -12.62 4.90 19.88
N GLY A 214 -13.62 5.14 20.74
CA GLY A 214 -13.55 5.90 21.99
C GLY A 214 -12.32 6.81 22.16
N CYS A 215 -11.40 6.39 23.03
CA CYS A 215 -10.13 7.05 23.37
C CYS A 215 -8.99 6.83 22.37
N TRP A 216 -9.21 6.07 21.30
CA TRP A 216 -8.22 5.76 20.25
C TRP A 216 -8.28 6.73 19.06
N LYS A 217 -9.13 7.74 19.13
CA LYS A 217 -9.16 8.85 18.16
C LYS A 217 -7.90 9.72 18.29
N PHE A 218 -7.49 10.35 17.19
CA PHE A 218 -6.28 11.20 17.11
C PHE A 218 -6.20 12.22 18.25
N SER A 219 -7.27 12.98 18.49
CA SER A 219 -7.29 14.02 19.53
C SER A 219 -7.10 13.46 20.94
N SER A 220 -7.61 12.25 21.21
CA SER A 220 -7.47 11.59 22.51
C SER A 220 -6.06 11.05 22.71
N ILE A 221 -5.48 10.43 21.68
CA ILE A 221 -4.08 9.99 21.69
C ILE A 221 -3.15 11.19 21.86
N LEU A 222 -3.41 12.31 21.17
CA LEU A 222 -2.58 13.51 21.28
C LEU A 222 -2.63 14.12 22.68
N ASP A 223 -3.81 14.23 23.31
CA ASP A 223 -3.94 14.69 24.71
C ASP A 223 -3.11 13.82 25.66
N LYS A 224 -3.15 12.50 25.46
CA LYS A 224 -2.35 11.55 26.23
C LYS A 224 -0.85 11.78 26.02
N VAL A 225 -0.41 11.88 24.78
CA VAL A 225 0.99 12.09 24.43
C VAL A 225 1.54 13.40 24.99
N ILE A 226 0.75 14.48 24.97
CA ILE A 226 1.13 15.78 25.56
C ILE A 226 1.37 15.66 27.07
N ARG A 227 0.79 14.67 27.75
CA ARG A 227 0.94 14.46 29.20
C ARG A 227 2.02 13.43 29.56
N LEU A 228 2.65 12.79 28.56
CA LEU A 228 3.73 11.83 28.82
C LEU A 228 4.96 12.52 29.42
N TYR A 229 5.75 11.72 30.15
CA TYR A 229 7.03 12.16 30.66
C TYR A 229 8.02 12.42 29.52
N VAL A 230 8.95 13.34 29.78
CA VAL A 230 9.95 13.74 28.79
C VAL A 230 10.82 12.53 28.41
N PRO A 231 10.88 12.16 27.12
CA PRO A 231 11.79 11.11 26.68
C PRO A 231 13.23 11.43 27.08
N LYS A 232 14.03 10.40 27.41
CA LYS A 232 15.43 10.57 27.82
C LYS A 232 16.29 11.28 26.75
N ASP A 233 15.91 11.16 25.49
CA ASP A 233 16.55 11.80 24.34
C ASP A 233 15.75 13.03 23.88
N ASN A 234 16.42 14.08 23.38
CA ASN A 234 15.78 15.30 22.85
C ASN A 234 14.90 16.07 23.88
N VAL A 235 15.26 16.04 25.16
CA VAL A 235 14.53 16.68 26.29
C VAL A 235 14.09 18.12 26.00
N GLU A 236 14.99 18.97 25.51
CA GLU A 236 14.68 20.37 25.19
C GLU A 236 13.66 20.51 24.06
N LEU A 237 13.81 19.71 23.00
CA LEU A 237 12.89 19.70 21.86
C LEU A 237 11.52 19.18 22.27
N TRP A 238 11.47 18.16 23.12
CA TRP A 238 10.23 17.66 23.69
C TRP A 238 9.52 18.74 24.51
N GLY A 239 10.19 19.39 25.44
CA GLY A 239 9.58 20.44 26.27
C GLY A 239 9.03 21.60 25.42
N SER A 240 9.78 22.01 24.38
CA SER A 240 9.32 23.02 23.42
C SER A 240 8.08 22.56 22.64
N ALA A 241 8.13 21.35 22.07
CA ALA A 241 7.03 20.80 21.29
C ALA A 241 5.77 20.55 22.14
N GLN A 242 5.93 20.03 23.36
CA GLN A 242 4.86 19.80 24.32
C GLN A 242 4.13 21.10 24.64
N THR A 243 4.88 22.18 24.92
CA THR A 243 4.29 23.51 25.19
C THR A 243 3.51 24.05 23.98
N ILE A 244 4.07 23.91 22.77
CA ILE A 244 3.41 24.33 21.53
C ILE A 244 2.13 23.53 21.31
N LEU A 245 2.20 22.21 21.44
CA LEU A 245 1.08 21.30 21.18
C LEU A 245 -0.03 21.44 22.23
N ASP A 246 0.30 21.64 23.50
CA ASP A 246 -0.68 21.88 24.57
C ASP A 246 -1.50 23.14 24.29
N ASN A 247 -0.84 24.23 23.88
CA ASN A 247 -1.53 25.48 23.49
C ASN A 247 -2.44 25.29 22.28
N ILE A 248 -1.96 24.59 21.24
CA ILE A 248 -2.77 24.31 20.04
C ILE A 248 -3.94 23.38 20.42
N TYR A 249 -3.70 22.34 21.22
CA TYR A 249 -4.70 21.35 21.60
C TYR A 249 -5.84 22.01 22.39
N LYS A 250 -5.53 22.84 23.40
CA LYS A 250 -6.53 23.57 24.20
C LYS A 250 -7.47 24.42 23.34
N GLN A 251 -6.99 24.98 22.23
CA GLN A 251 -7.78 25.78 21.30
C GLN A 251 -8.59 24.95 20.28
N ASN A 252 -8.30 23.66 20.11
CA ASN A 252 -8.97 22.78 19.14
C ASN A 252 -9.34 21.45 19.80
N LYS A 253 -9.95 21.51 20.98
CA LYS A 253 -10.33 20.31 21.71
C LYS A 253 -11.22 19.42 20.82
N ASN A 254 -10.93 18.12 20.80
CA ASN A 254 -11.61 17.11 19.98
C ASN A 254 -11.36 17.18 18.45
N GLU A 255 -10.44 18.03 17.96
CA GLU A 255 -10.08 18.07 16.55
C GLU A 255 -9.28 16.82 16.14
N ASN A 256 -9.83 16.01 15.22
CA ASN A 256 -9.22 14.76 14.77
C ASN A 256 -8.44 14.90 13.45
N ASN A 257 -8.51 16.06 12.80
CA ASN A 257 -7.80 16.32 11.56
C ASN A 257 -6.38 16.87 11.82
N ARG A 258 -5.36 16.02 11.62
CA ARG A 258 -3.95 16.41 11.78
C ARG A 258 -3.55 17.65 10.97
N SER A 259 -4.16 17.89 9.81
CA SER A 259 -3.81 19.03 8.94
C SER A 259 -4.13 20.38 9.58
N VAL A 260 -5.10 20.44 10.51
CA VAL A 260 -5.39 21.65 11.29
C VAL A 260 -4.21 22.01 12.18
N TYR A 261 -3.60 21.02 12.83
CA TYR A 261 -2.42 21.20 13.67
C TYR A 261 -1.20 21.62 12.85
N ILE A 262 -0.96 20.97 11.70
CA ILE A 262 0.16 21.31 10.80
C ILE A 262 0.05 22.77 10.31
N ARG A 263 -1.14 23.23 9.90
CA ARG A 263 -1.34 24.63 9.49
C ARG A 263 -1.05 25.62 10.62
N LYS A 264 -1.46 25.31 11.86
CA LYS A 264 -1.16 26.14 13.03
C LYS A 264 0.33 26.19 13.33
N LEU A 265 1.04 25.06 13.23
CA LEU A 265 2.49 25.00 13.42
C LEU A 265 3.25 25.88 12.39
N LYS A 266 2.83 25.85 11.13
CA LYS A 266 3.40 26.72 10.08
C LYS A 266 3.22 28.20 10.40
N LYS A 267 2.00 28.60 10.75
CA LYS A 267 1.69 29.98 11.13
C LYS A 267 2.55 30.46 12.32
N LEU A 268 2.79 29.60 13.31
CA LEU A 268 3.67 29.93 14.43
C LEU A 268 5.11 30.20 13.99
N VAL A 269 5.63 29.42 13.03
CA VAL A 269 6.97 29.64 12.45
C VAL A 269 7.05 30.98 11.71
N GLU A 270 6.03 31.33 10.93
CA GLU A 270 5.94 32.64 10.25
C GLU A 270 5.97 33.81 11.23
N THR A 271 5.39 33.62 12.43
CA THR A 271 5.41 34.63 13.51
C THR A 271 6.67 34.62 14.37
N GLY A 272 7.70 33.85 14.00
CA GLY A 272 9.01 33.84 14.68
C GLY A 272 9.18 32.80 15.80
N THR A 273 8.29 31.82 15.92
CA THR A 273 8.45 30.70 16.88
C THR A 273 9.60 29.79 16.50
N ASN A 274 10.21 29.11 17.48
CA ASN A 274 11.29 28.14 17.28
C ASN A 274 10.92 27.06 16.24
N VAL A 275 11.58 27.13 15.07
CA VAL A 275 11.38 26.21 13.94
C VAL A 275 11.58 24.75 14.34
N LYS A 276 12.67 24.42 15.05
CA LYS A 276 12.96 23.03 15.44
C LYS A 276 11.92 22.47 16.42
N GLY A 277 11.41 23.32 17.32
CA GLY A 277 10.31 22.96 18.21
C GLY A 277 9.04 22.64 17.43
N CYS A 278 8.67 23.47 16.45
CA CYS A 278 7.52 23.23 15.57
C CYS A 278 7.70 21.98 14.69
N GLN A 279 8.91 21.72 14.17
CA GLN A 279 9.20 20.51 13.40
C GLN A 279 9.08 19.24 14.26
N TYR A 280 9.57 19.28 15.50
CA TYR A 280 9.44 18.17 16.44
C TYR A 280 7.98 17.95 16.84
N ALA A 281 7.23 19.03 17.05
CA ALA A 281 5.78 18.99 17.29
C ALA A 281 5.03 18.36 16.11
N GLN A 282 5.41 18.66 14.87
CA GLN A 282 4.84 17.99 13.70
C GLN A 282 5.14 16.48 13.71
N ALA A 283 6.37 16.07 14.04
CA ALA A 283 6.70 14.65 14.13
C ALA A 283 5.85 13.89 15.16
N ILE A 284 5.53 14.55 16.29
CA ILE A 284 4.61 14.02 17.32
C ILE A 284 3.19 13.90 16.75
N VAL A 285 2.68 14.93 16.09
CA VAL A 285 1.35 14.93 15.46
C VAL A 285 1.23 13.82 14.41
N ASP A 286 2.19 13.70 13.51
CA ASP A 286 2.19 12.66 12.48
C ASP A 286 2.23 11.25 13.09
N LEU A 287 2.98 11.06 14.18
CA LEU A 287 3.03 9.79 14.90
C LEU A 287 1.71 9.47 15.61
N CYS A 288 1.08 10.43 16.28
CA CYS A 288 -0.24 10.25 16.91
C CYS A 288 -1.31 9.87 15.87
N TYR A 289 -1.23 10.48 14.67
CA TYR A 289 -2.13 10.15 13.57
C TYR A 289 -1.92 8.72 13.06
N ASN A 290 -0.67 8.24 13.00
CA ASN A 290 -0.40 6.85 12.64
C ASN A 290 -0.96 5.86 13.67
N TYR A 291 -0.89 6.16 14.97
CA TYR A 291 -1.54 5.33 16.01
C TYR A 291 -3.07 5.34 15.90
N ALA A 292 -3.68 6.48 15.58
CA ALA A 292 -5.11 6.57 15.33
C ALA A 292 -5.52 5.75 14.10
N CYS A 293 -4.74 5.84 13.01
CA CYS A 293 -4.91 5.02 11.81
C CYS A 293 -4.82 3.52 12.14
N GLU A 294 -3.76 3.09 12.82
CA GLU A 294 -3.59 1.70 13.25
C GLU A 294 -4.79 1.22 14.09
N SER A 295 -5.21 2.03 15.06
CA SER A 295 -6.34 1.69 15.95
C SER A 295 -7.68 1.57 15.22
N SER A 296 -7.83 2.28 14.10
CA SER A 296 -9.03 2.18 13.25
C SER A 296 -9.13 0.87 12.46
N ILE A 297 -8.02 0.12 12.35
CA ILE A 297 -7.97 -1.14 11.62
C ILE A 297 -8.46 -2.28 12.51
N SER A 298 -9.48 -2.99 12.04
CA SER A 298 -9.99 -4.18 12.69
C SER A 298 -8.91 -5.27 12.78
N ASN A 299 -8.71 -5.81 13.98
CA ASN A 299 -7.84 -6.96 14.24
C ASN A 299 -6.36 -6.78 13.89
N VAL A 300 -5.87 -5.53 13.88
CA VAL A 300 -4.44 -5.27 13.71
C VAL A 300 -3.65 -5.75 14.91
N SER A 301 -2.49 -6.37 14.65
CA SER A 301 -1.56 -6.81 15.67
C SER A 301 -0.65 -5.64 16.06
N ARG A 302 -0.70 -5.25 17.34
CA ARG A 302 0.00 -4.07 17.87
C ARG A 302 1.34 -4.43 18.51
N HIS A 303 2.17 -3.41 18.69
CA HIS A 303 3.47 -3.48 19.36
C HIS A 303 3.45 -2.87 20.78
N TYR A 304 2.28 -2.50 21.27
CA TYR A 304 2.01 -1.88 22.57
C TYR A 304 0.71 -2.42 23.15
N ASP A 305 0.55 -2.26 24.46
CA ASP A 305 -0.71 -2.56 25.14
C ASP A 305 -1.72 -1.42 24.88
N VAL A 306 -2.88 -1.76 24.35
CA VAL A 306 -3.94 -0.79 24.05
C VAL A 306 -4.64 -0.31 25.31
N MET A 307 -4.59 -1.07 26.40
CA MET A 307 -5.20 -0.71 27.69
C MET A 307 -4.56 0.56 28.28
N ASP A 308 -3.29 0.84 27.98
CA ASP A 308 -2.62 2.10 28.34
C ASP A 308 -3.29 3.32 27.68
N LEU A 309 -3.93 3.11 26.52
CA LEU A 309 -4.74 4.13 25.84
C LEU A 309 -6.17 4.21 26.39
N GLU A 310 -6.57 3.40 27.35
CA GLU A 310 -7.87 3.47 28.03
C GLU A 310 -7.73 4.02 29.44
N ASP A 311 -6.91 3.39 30.29
CA ASP A 311 -6.78 3.72 31.71
C ASP A 311 -5.37 4.25 32.07
N TRP A 312 -5.29 5.52 32.46
CA TRP A 312 -4.04 6.14 32.95
C TRP A 312 -3.73 5.73 34.40
N GLY A 313 -4.76 5.35 35.17
CA GLY A 313 -4.70 5.20 36.63
C GLY A 313 -4.02 3.92 37.11
N SER A 314 -4.04 2.85 36.31
CA SER A 314 -3.33 1.61 36.61
C SER A 314 -1.99 1.48 35.88
N ALA A 315 -1.50 2.56 35.25
CA ALA A 315 -0.24 2.62 34.51
C ALA A 315 0.86 1.85 35.24
N CYS A 316 1.04 0.60 34.82
CA CYS A 316 2.13 -0.21 35.26
C CYS A 316 3.37 0.45 34.65
N HIS A 317 4.06 1.28 35.43
CA HIS A 317 5.37 1.78 35.08
C HIS A 317 6.29 0.58 34.84
N GLY A 318 6.34 0.15 33.59
CA GLY A 318 6.98 -1.07 33.16
C GLY A 318 7.43 -0.92 31.72
N GLU A 319 8.32 -1.80 31.30
CA GLU A 319 8.98 -1.70 29.99
C GLU A 319 8.02 -1.99 28.82
N ASN A 320 6.79 -2.45 29.09
CA ASN A 320 5.78 -2.91 28.13
C ASN A 320 4.67 -1.88 27.82
N THR A 321 4.98 -0.59 27.89
CA THR A 321 3.95 0.46 27.78
C THR A 321 3.87 1.10 26.40
N PHE A 322 2.71 1.68 26.09
CA PHE A 322 2.52 2.60 24.96
C PHE A 322 3.58 3.71 24.95
N GLU A 323 3.95 4.26 26.11
CA GLU A 323 4.99 5.28 26.24
C GLU A 323 6.36 4.80 25.70
N CYS A 324 6.73 3.55 25.99
CA CYS A 324 7.98 2.97 25.50
C CYS A 324 7.98 2.81 23.98
N ASP A 325 6.87 2.30 23.41
CA ASP A 325 6.73 2.15 21.96
C ASP A 325 6.72 3.51 21.25
N PHE A 326 5.94 4.45 21.77
CA PHE A 326 5.87 5.83 21.30
C PHE A 326 7.25 6.49 21.26
N SER A 327 8.00 6.43 22.36
CA SER A 327 9.34 7.00 22.46
C SER A 327 10.32 6.40 21.45
N LYS A 328 10.31 5.07 21.27
CA LYS A 328 11.18 4.38 20.28
C LYS A 328 10.81 4.75 18.85
N ARG A 329 9.53 4.80 18.51
CA ARG A 329 9.06 5.19 17.16
C ARG A 329 9.30 6.66 16.86
N LEU A 330 9.12 7.55 17.83
CA LEU A 330 9.42 8.97 17.70
C LEU A 330 10.92 9.16 17.46
N LYS A 331 11.77 8.51 18.26
CA LYS A 331 13.22 8.52 18.05
C LYS A 331 13.60 8.06 16.65
N ARG A 332 13.09 6.91 16.19
CA ARG A 332 13.36 6.39 14.85
C ARG A 332 12.87 7.34 13.74
N THR A 333 11.71 7.95 13.92
CA THR A 333 11.14 8.89 12.96
C THR A 333 11.94 10.18 12.87
N TRP A 334 12.34 10.72 14.03
CA TRP A 334 13.09 11.97 14.12
C TRP A 334 14.57 11.81 13.73
N ASP A 335 15.23 10.76 14.22
CA ASP A 335 16.66 10.50 14.01
C ASP A 335 16.96 9.73 12.72
N GLY A 336 15.99 9.03 12.14
CA GLY A 336 16.18 8.28 10.92
C GLY A 336 16.25 9.18 9.69
N GLY A 337 17.29 9.07 8.87
CA GLY A 337 17.41 9.75 7.56
C GLY A 337 18.30 10.99 7.55
N ARG A 338 18.72 11.41 6.35
CA ARG A 338 19.46 12.67 6.12
C ARG A 338 18.46 13.83 5.94
N LYS A 339 18.88 15.08 6.19
CA LYS A 339 18.09 16.30 5.96
C LYS A 339 16.77 16.38 6.77
N ARG A 340 16.88 16.24 8.09
CA ARG A 340 15.75 16.38 9.03
C ARG A 340 14.94 17.67 8.80
N ASP A 341 15.65 18.77 8.54
CA ASP A 341 15.08 20.10 8.41
C ASP A 341 14.26 20.29 7.12
N GLU A 342 14.40 19.39 6.14
CA GLU A 342 13.68 19.41 4.86
C GLU A 342 12.43 18.51 4.87
N ARG A 343 12.13 17.82 5.98
CA ARG A 343 11.01 16.84 6.06
C ARG A 343 9.73 17.42 6.62
N TYR A 344 9.84 18.31 7.59
CA TYR A 344 8.72 18.86 8.34
C TYR A 344 8.45 20.31 7.90
N LEU A 345 7.20 20.73 8.03
CA LEU A 345 6.70 22.05 7.68
C LEU A 345 6.89 22.41 6.19
N VAL A 346 6.93 21.41 5.31
CA VAL A 346 7.10 21.60 3.86
C VAL A 346 5.80 22.09 3.22
N ASP A 347 5.92 23.05 2.30
CA ASP A 347 4.79 23.55 1.51
C ASP A 347 4.32 22.58 0.43
N GLU A 348 3.03 22.66 0.12
CA GLU A 348 2.44 21.96 -1.02
C GLU A 348 3.06 22.48 -2.31
N LYS A 349 3.53 21.55 -3.14
CA LYS A 349 4.08 21.87 -4.45
C LYS A 349 3.28 21.13 -5.50
N ASN A 350 3.05 21.78 -6.63
CA ASN A 350 2.47 21.16 -7.82
C ASN A 350 3.48 20.39 -8.66
N ASP A 351 4.69 20.20 -8.13
CA ASP A 351 5.78 19.53 -8.83
C ASP A 351 5.80 18.04 -8.48
N PHE A 352 6.00 17.21 -9.50
CA PHE A 352 6.13 15.77 -9.34
C PHE A 352 7.60 15.38 -9.21
N LYS A 353 7.99 14.90 -8.02
CA LYS A 353 9.33 14.34 -7.81
C LYS A 353 9.37 12.87 -8.17
N THR A 354 9.88 12.57 -9.37
CA THR A 354 10.19 11.21 -9.81
C THR A 354 11.07 10.45 -8.82
N PHE A 355 10.73 9.19 -8.59
CA PHE A 355 11.60 8.28 -7.85
C PHE A 355 12.65 7.69 -8.79
N LYS A 356 13.94 7.88 -8.50
CA LYS A 356 15.02 7.42 -9.38
C LYS A 356 15.30 5.92 -9.19
N LEU A 357 14.50 5.10 -9.88
CA LEU A 357 14.53 3.64 -9.78
C LEU A 357 15.88 3.00 -10.19
N GLY A 358 16.67 3.66 -11.04
CA GLY A 358 17.89 3.12 -11.67
C GLY A 358 18.97 2.62 -10.69
N LYS A 359 18.98 3.09 -9.44
CA LYS A 359 19.89 2.58 -8.38
C LYS A 359 19.35 1.40 -7.58
N TYR A 360 18.06 1.04 -7.77
CA TYR A 360 17.31 0.17 -6.86
C TYR A 360 16.44 -0.90 -7.57
N SER A 361 16.78 -1.23 -8.82
CA SER A 361 16.10 -2.27 -9.62
C SER A 361 16.60 -3.69 -9.29
N PRO A 362 15.72 -4.72 -9.26
CA PRO A 362 14.27 -4.63 -9.36
C PRO A 362 13.63 -4.16 -8.04
N PRO A 363 12.47 -3.50 -8.08
CA PRO A 363 11.74 -3.09 -6.89
C PRO A 363 11.50 -4.27 -5.94
N LYS A 364 11.49 -4.01 -4.63
CA LYS A 364 11.29 -5.08 -3.64
C LYS A 364 9.93 -5.75 -3.78
N ILE A 365 8.87 -5.00 -4.11
CA ILE A 365 7.53 -5.53 -4.36
C ILE A 365 7.51 -6.59 -5.48
N VAL A 366 8.24 -6.36 -6.58
CA VAL A 366 8.32 -7.34 -7.69
C VAL A 366 8.89 -8.67 -7.18
N ASN A 367 9.96 -8.60 -6.40
CA ASN A 367 10.53 -9.79 -5.76
C ASN A 367 9.55 -10.43 -4.75
N ALA A 368 8.81 -9.61 -3.99
CA ALA A 368 7.83 -10.12 -3.03
C ALA A 368 6.69 -10.86 -3.75
N ALA A 369 6.10 -10.28 -4.79
CA ALA A 369 5.01 -10.88 -5.56
C ALA A 369 5.42 -12.22 -6.18
N ARG A 370 6.66 -12.30 -6.70
CA ARG A 370 7.22 -13.57 -7.18
C ARG A 370 7.39 -14.58 -6.06
N ILE A 371 8.01 -14.20 -4.94
CA ILE A 371 8.31 -15.12 -3.83
C ILE A 371 7.04 -15.63 -3.14
N VAL A 372 6.05 -14.75 -2.94
CA VAL A 372 4.73 -15.13 -2.39
C VAL A 372 4.07 -16.16 -3.30
N GLY A 373 4.23 -16.04 -4.62
CA GLY A 373 3.72 -17.00 -5.60
C GLY A 373 4.28 -18.43 -5.49
N TYR A 374 5.32 -18.68 -4.68
CA TYR A 374 5.78 -20.05 -4.40
C TYR A 374 4.91 -20.78 -3.37
N VAL A 375 4.00 -20.08 -2.69
CA VAL A 375 3.07 -20.65 -1.69
C VAL A 375 1.65 -20.30 -2.12
N LYS A 376 0.83 -21.32 -2.38
CA LYS A 376 -0.55 -21.16 -2.84
C LYS A 376 -1.55 -20.83 -1.74
N ASP A 377 -1.27 -21.26 -0.51
CA ASP A 377 -2.15 -21.01 0.63
C ASP A 377 -2.35 -19.50 0.80
N LYS A 378 -3.60 -19.04 0.71
CA LYS A 378 -3.94 -17.69 1.16
C LYS A 378 -3.58 -17.58 2.66
N PRO A 379 -3.07 -16.44 3.11
CA PRO A 379 -2.69 -16.28 4.50
C PRO A 379 -3.94 -16.33 5.39
N GLU A 380 -3.91 -17.20 6.40
CA GLU A 380 -4.99 -17.37 7.37
C GLU A 380 -4.69 -16.61 8.66
N ILE A 381 -5.72 -15.96 9.20
CA ILE A 381 -5.70 -15.24 10.47
C ILE A 381 -6.39 -16.06 11.55
N ASP A 382 -5.97 -15.90 12.80
CA ASP A 382 -6.72 -16.40 13.95
C ASP A 382 -8.00 -15.56 14.11
N ARG A 383 -9.15 -16.22 14.21
CA ARG A 383 -10.46 -15.55 14.34
C ARG A 383 -10.99 -15.51 15.77
N ASN A 384 -10.24 -16.06 16.72
CA ASN A 384 -10.60 -16.04 18.13
C ASN A 384 -9.87 -14.90 18.85
N TYR A 385 -8.59 -14.73 18.54
CA TYR A 385 -7.70 -13.83 19.26
C TYR A 385 -6.79 -13.02 18.33
N VAL A 386 -6.54 -11.78 18.72
CA VAL A 386 -5.58 -10.89 18.09
C VAL A 386 -4.39 -10.73 19.02
N PHE A 387 -3.33 -11.50 18.76
CA PHE A 387 -2.10 -11.44 19.53
C PHE A 387 -1.27 -10.20 19.18
N TYR A 388 -0.46 -9.72 20.13
CA TYR A 388 0.59 -8.74 19.85
C TYR A 388 1.55 -9.22 18.77
N TYR A 389 2.19 -8.28 18.09
CA TYR A 389 3.05 -8.55 16.95
C TYR A 389 4.17 -9.51 17.33
N GLU A 390 4.78 -9.29 18.49
CA GLU A 390 5.93 -10.04 18.98
C GLU A 390 5.61 -11.47 19.41
N ASN A 391 4.35 -11.77 19.72
CA ASN A 391 3.96 -13.09 20.18
C ASN A 391 4.28 -14.15 19.11
N ASN A 392 5.02 -15.20 19.49
CA ASN A 392 5.44 -16.30 18.60
C ASN A 392 6.15 -15.87 17.29
N ALA A 393 6.58 -14.61 17.14
CA ALA A 393 7.12 -14.07 15.88
C ALA A 393 8.33 -14.86 15.35
N LYS A 394 9.20 -15.35 16.25
CA LYS A 394 10.34 -16.22 15.87
C LYS A 394 9.89 -17.54 15.26
N LYS A 395 8.87 -18.18 15.85
CA LYS A 395 8.33 -19.47 15.40
C LYS A 395 7.59 -19.29 14.07
N ASP A 396 6.77 -18.26 13.94
CA ASP A 396 6.02 -17.95 12.71
C ASP A 396 6.96 -17.66 11.54
N LYS A 397 8.00 -16.85 11.76
CA LYS A 397 9.05 -16.59 10.77
C LYS A 397 9.77 -17.86 10.32
N HIS A 398 10.10 -18.76 11.25
CA HIS A 398 10.75 -20.01 10.90
C HIS A 398 9.83 -20.91 10.06
N ARG A 399 8.55 -21.02 10.44
CA ARG A 399 7.54 -21.78 9.70
C ARG A 399 7.33 -21.18 8.30
N ARG A 400 7.23 -19.86 8.17
CA ARG A 400 7.11 -19.15 6.89
C ARG A 400 8.31 -19.43 5.99
N LYS A 401 9.53 -19.32 6.53
CA LYS A 401 10.77 -19.62 5.81
C LYS A 401 10.77 -21.06 5.28
N LEU A 402 10.39 -22.03 6.11
CA LEU A 402 10.31 -23.43 5.70
C LEU A 402 9.28 -23.63 4.58
N LYS A 403 8.06 -23.06 4.71
CA LYS A 403 7.03 -23.13 3.65
C LYS A 403 7.54 -22.59 2.31
N LEU A 404 8.19 -21.43 2.31
CA LEU A 404 8.75 -20.82 1.10
C LEU A 404 9.85 -21.70 0.49
N LEU A 405 10.78 -22.19 1.31
CA LEU A 405 11.87 -23.07 0.84
C LEU A 405 11.33 -24.38 0.26
N CYS A 406 10.31 -24.99 0.89
CA CYS A 406 9.64 -26.16 0.36
C CYS A 406 8.96 -25.87 -0.98
N GLY A 407 8.28 -24.72 -1.13
CA GLY A 407 7.67 -24.29 -2.40
C GLY A 407 8.70 -24.15 -3.53
N ILE A 408 9.84 -23.51 -3.24
CA ILE A 408 10.94 -23.37 -4.21
C ILE A 408 11.57 -24.72 -4.53
N LEU A 409 11.82 -25.56 -3.51
CA LEU A 409 12.43 -26.87 -3.71
C LEU A 409 11.56 -27.78 -4.60
N LYS A 410 10.23 -27.74 -4.43
CA LYS A 410 9.31 -28.46 -5.32
C LYS A 410 9.50 -28.07 -6.78
N LYS A 411 9.60 -26.77 -7.07
CA LYS A 411 9.85 -26.27 -8.43
C LYS A 411 11.23 -26.68 -8.97
N ILE A 412 12.28 -26.63 -8.14
CA ILE A 412 13.63 -27.07 -8.53
C ILE A 412 13.65 -28.58 -8.81
N VAL A 413 13.07 -29.40 -7.95
CA VAL A 413 12.99 -30.86 -8.14
C VAL A 413 12.25 -31.17 -9.43
N PHE A 414 11.14 -30.47 -9.70
CA PHE A 414 10.41 -30.61 -10.95
C PHE A 414 11.27 -30.26 -12.17
N ALA A 415 12.00 -29.13 -12.13
CA ALA A 415 12.92 -28.75 -13.20
C ALA A 415 14.03 -29.79 -13.44
N ILE A 416 14.59 -30.36 -12.37
CA ILE A 416 15.58 -31.44 -12.46
C ILE A 416 14.96 -32.71 -13.06
N LEU A 417 13.72 -33.07 -12.68
CA LEU A 417 13.02 -34.21 -13.27
C LEU A 417 12.80 -34.01 -14.77
N CYS A 418 12.41 -32.82 -15.21
CA CYS A 418 12.30 -32.48 -16.64
C CYS A 418 13.64 -32.67 -17.36
N PHE A 419 14.75 -32.22 -16.77
CA PHE A 419 16.09 -32.39 -17.34
C PHE A 419 16.50 -33.86 -17.41
N LEU A 420 16.21 -34.65 -16.37
CA LEU A 420 16.48 -36.09 -16.37
C LEU A 420 15.68 -36.82 -17.45
N ILE A 421 14.43 -36.43 -17.71
CA ILE A 421 13.61 -37.00 -18.79
C ILE A 421 14.28 -36.75 -20.15
N VAL A 422 14.75 -35.52 -20.41
CA VAL A 422 15.43 -35.17 -21.68
C VAL A 422 16.73 -35.95 -21.86
N ILE A 423 17.53 -36.12 -20.80
CA ILE A 423 18.87 -36.71 -20.90
C ILE A 423 18.85 -38.24 -20.77
N SER A 424 17.83 -38.81 -20.13
CA SER A 424 17.73 -40.27 -19.95
C SER A 424 17.91 -41.10 -21.23
N PRO A 425 17.41 -40.71 -22.42
CA PRO A 425 17.61 -41.45 -23.66
C PRO A 425 19.06 -41.36 -24.16
N GLU A 426 19.78 -40.27 -23.88
CA GLU A 426 21.20 -40.14 -24.27
C GLU A 426 22.11 -40.96 -23.33
N LEU A 427 21.78 -41.03 -22.04
CA LEU A 427 22.55 -41.80 -21.05
C LEU A 427 22.31 -43.31 -21.12
N THR A 428 21.10 -43.73 -21.48
CA THR A 428 20.69 -45.15 -21.45
C THR A 428 20.33 -45.70 -22.84
N GLY A 429 20.50 -44.88 -23.89
CA GLY A 429 20.11 -45.17 -25.26
C GLY A 429 20.69 -46.47 -25.80
N ASP A 430 21.99 -46.72 -25.61
CA ASP A 430 22.66 -47.93 -26.10
C ASP A 430 22.10 -49.20 -25.47
N TYR A 431 21.74 -49.14 -24.17
CA TYR A 431 21.16 -50.26 -23.45
C TYR A 431 19.71 -50.54 -23.91
N TRP A 432 18.88 -49.50 -24.01
CA TRP A 432 17.48 -49.65 -24.43
C TRP A 432 17.34 -49.99 -25.91
N THR A 433 18.20 -49.46 -26.77
CA THR A 433 18.23 -49.81 -28.19
C THR A 433 18.62 -51.26 -28.40
N ALA A 434 19.64 -51.76 -27.69
CA ALA A 434 20.02 -53.17 -27.72
C ALA A 434 18.88 -54.10 -27.28
N LYS A 435 18.14 -53.73 -26.21
CA LYS A 435 17.00 -54.49 -25.72
C LYS A 435 15.78 -54.41 -26.65
N ALA A 436 15.52 -53.25 -27.26
CA ALA A 436 14.40 -53.06 -28.18
C ALA A 436 14.64 -53.74 -29.54
N MET A 437 15.90 -53.87 -29.99
CA MET A 437 16.26 -54.63 -31.19
C MET A 437 15.98 -56.13 -31.09
N GLN A 438 15.76 -56.67 -29.89
CA GLN A 438 15.33 -58.06 -29.66
C GLN A 438 13.82 -58.27 -29.88
N ASN A 439 13.02 -57.20 -29.89
CA ASN A 439 11.56 -57.29 -30.05
C ASN A 439 11.17 -57.03 -31.51
N SER A 440 10.66 -58.05 -32.21
CA SER A 440 10.39 -58.03 -33.66
C SER A 440 9.39 -56.94 -34.09
N TRP A 441 8.48 -56.54 -33.21
CA TRP A 441 7.44 -55.56 -33.50
C TRP A 441 7.94 -54.11 -33.45
N ILE A 442 8.92 -53.81 -32.59
CA ILE A 442 9.42 -52.44 -32.33
C ILE A 442 10.72 -52.15 -33.11
N LYS A 443 11.43 -53.21 -33.52
CA LYS A 443 12.69 -53.17 -34.28
C LYS A 443 12.69 -52.21 -35.48
N PRO A 444 11.65 -52.11 -36.33
CA PRO A 444 11.68 -51.20 -37.49
C PRO A 444 11.73 -49.72 -37.09
N ALA A 445 10.97 -49.35 -36.05
CA ALA A 445 10.90 -47.97 -35.56
C ALA A 445 12.19 -47.53 -34.88
N VAL A 446 12.82 -48.42 -34.09
CA VAL A 446 14.09 -48.15 -33.40
C VAL A 446 15.26 -48.05 -34.40
N ALA A 447 15.27 -48.88 -35.44
CA ALA A 447 16.28 -48.81 -36.49
C ALA A 447 16.18 -47.50 -37.29
N PHE A 448 14.96 -47.05 -37.61
CA PHE A 448 14.73 -45.74 -38.22
C PHE A 448 15.19 -44.61 -37.31
N TRP A 449 14.81 -44.63 -36.03
CA TRP A 449 15.21 -43.60 -35.07
C TRP A 449 16.73 -43.49 -34.95
N ASN A 450 17.44 -44.61 -34.81
CA ASN A 450 18.91 -44.65 -34.73
C ASN A 450 19.63 -44.20 -36.01
N SER A 451 18.94 -44.17 -37.16
CA SER A 451 19.49 -43.64 -38.41
C SER A 451 19.44 -42.11 -38.50
N VAL A 452 18.66 -41.47 -37.62
CA VAL A 452 18.57 -40.01 -37.52
C VAL A 452 19.82 -39.46 -36.80
N PRO A 453 20.44 -38.38 -37.31
CA PRO A 453 21.55 -37.72 -36.61
C PRO A 453 21.20 -37.34 -35.17
N SER A 454 22.14 -37.53 -34.24
CA SER A 454 21.94 -37.28 -32.80
C SER A 454 21.39 -35.89 -32.49
N GLY A 455 21.90 -34.85 -33.16
CA GLY A 455 21.38 -33.48 -32.99
C GLY A 455 19.89 -33.32 -33.31
N ILE A 456 19.37 -34.05 -34.31
CA ILE A 456 17.95 -34.03 -34.69
C ILE A 456 17.13 -34.83 -33.67
N GLN A 457 17.65 -35.97 -33.18
CA GLN A 457 17.01 -36.75 -32.12
C GLN A 457 16.84 -35.90 -30.84
N THR A 458 17.89 -35.18 -30.42
CA THR A 458 17.84 -34.29 -29.25
C THR A 458 16.83 -33.16 -29.46
N MET A 459 16.77 -32.54 -30.65
CA MET A 459 15.76 -31.51 -30.94
C MET A 459 14.33 -32.05 -30.84
N VAL A 460 14.06 -33.23 -31.38
CA VAL A 460 12.73 -33.86 -31.30
C VAL A 460 12.38 -34.23 -29.86
N MET A 461 13.35 -34.74 -29.06
CA MET A 461 13.13 -35.02 -27.64
C MET A 461 12.85 -33.76 -26.81
N LEU A 462 13.50 -32.64 -27.12
CA LEU A 462 13.18 -31.35 -26.52
C LEU A 462 11.76 -30.90 -26.85
N ILE A 463 11.33 -31.04 -28.11
CA ILE A 463 9.95 -30.71 -28.54
C ILE A 463 8.93 -31.61 -27.83
N ILE A 464 9.16 -32.93 -27.80
CA ILE A 464 8.27 -33.87 -27.11
C ILE A 464 8.19 -33.54 -25.62
N THR A 465 9.33 -33.26 -24.98
CA THR A 465 9.37 -32.93 -23.56
C THR A 465 8.68 -31.59 -23.28
N GLU A 466 8.84 -30.59 -24.14
CA GLU A 466 8.11 -29.32 -24.02
C GLU A 466 6.60 -29.53 -24.15
N ILE A 467 6.14 -30.33 -25.12
CA ILE A 467 4.71 -30.65 -25.29
C ILE A 467 4.18 -31.38 -24.05
N VAL A 468 4.86 -32.43 -23.59
CA VAL A 468 4.44 -33.23 -22.43
C VAL A 468 4.43 -32.37 -21.16
N THR A 469 5.49 -31.60 -20.91
CA THR A 469 5.57 -30.73 -19.72
C THR A 469 4.55 -29.59 -19.79
N SER A 470 4.30 -29.00 -20.96
CA SER A 470 3.23 -27.99 -21.15
C SER A 470 1.83 -28.56 -20.91
N LEU A 471 1.58 -29.83 -21.29
CA LEU A 471 0.33 -30.51 -20.97
C LEU A 471 0.20 -30.81 -19.48
N ILE A 472 1.28 -31.23 -18.82
CA ILE A 472 1.30 -31.46 -17.37
C ILE A 472 1.10 -30.15 -16.60
N ALA A 473 1.70 -29.05 -17.07
CA ALA A 473 1.56 -27.70 -16.50
C ALA A 473 0.12 -27.19 -16.53
N LYS A 474 -0.71 -27.68 -17.47
CA LYS A 474 -2.15 -27.36 -17.53
C LYS A 474 -3.00 -28.16 -16.56
N ILE A 475 -2.45 -29.19 -15.89
CA ILE A 475 -3.21 -30.00 -14.94
C ILE A 475 -3.40 -29.21 -13.64
N PRO A 476 -4.65 -28.91 -13.22
CA PRO A 476 -4.91 -28.17 -11.99
C PRO A 476 -4.32 -28.90 -10.79
N GLY A 477 -3.46 -28.22 -10.02
CA GLY A 477 -2.88 -28.74 -8.78
C GLY A 477 -1.45 -29.29 -8.89
N LEU A 478 -0.97 -29.62 -10.10
CA LEU A 478 0.44 -29.91 -10.35
C LEU A 478 1.16 -28.60 -10.66
N ASP A 479 2.03 -28.13 -9.75
CA ASP A 479 2.92 -26.98 -9.96
C ASP A 479 4.06 -27.30 -10.93
N ALA A 480 3.69 -27.78 -12.10
CA ALA A 480 4.57 -28.14 -13.19
C ALA A 480 4.82 -26.90 -14.06
N LEU A 481 6.08 -26.65 -14.36
CA LEU A 481 6.52 -25.67 -15.35
C LEU A 481 6.71 -26.39 -16.69
N SER A 482 6.65 -25.69 -17.81
CA SER A 482 7.18 -26.30 -19.04
C SER A 482 8.70 -26.51 -18.92
N LEU A 483 9.29 -27.31 -19.81
CA LEU A 483 10.75 -27.49 -19.84
C LEU A 483 11.46 -26.14 -20.10
N SER A 484 10.95 -25.35 -21.05
CA SER A 484 11.49 -24.02 -21.38
C SER A 484 11.39 -23.04 -20.20
N GLU A 485 10.25 -23.01 -19.51
CA GLU A 485 10.05 -22.19 -18.30
C GLU A 485 10.94 -22.65 -17.15
N SER A 486 11.06 -23.96 -16.94
CA SER A 486 11.91 -24.55 -15.90
C SER A 486 13.38 -24.15 -16.07
N LEU A 487 13.89 -24.19 -17.30
CA LEU A 487 15.26 -23.81 -17.63
C LEU A 487 15.49 -22.30 -17.47
N ALA A 488 14.52 -21.48 -17.90
CA ALA A 488 14.59 -20.03 -17.74
C ALA A 488 14.55 -19.62 -16.25
N GLU A 489 13.78 -20.33 -15.42
CA GLU A 489 13.56 -19.97 -14.02
C GLU A 489 14.56 -20.58 -13.03
N ILE A 490 15.31 -21.64 -13.38
CA ILE A 490 16.14 -22.37 -12.42
C ILE A 490 17.16 -21.49 -11.68
N TRP A 491 17.82 -20.58 -12.41
CA TRP A 491 18.75 -19.62 -11.81
C TRP A 491 18.05 -18.66 -10.85
N GLN A 492 16.84 -18.24 -11.20
CA GLN A 492 16.03 -17.34 -10.40
C GLN A 492 15.51 -18.05 -9.13
N LEU A 493 15.14 -19.33 -9.22
CA LEU A 493 14.75 -20.17 -8.07
C LEU A 493 15.90 -20.33 -7.09
N LEU A 494 17.12 -20.63 -7.58
CA LEU A 494 18.32 -20.71 -6.74
C LEU A 494 18.64 -19.37 -6.07
N ARG A 495 18.55 -18.27 -6.82
CA ARG A 495 18.75 -16.91 -6.28
C ARG A 495 17.75 -16.57 -5.18
N ASP A 496 16.48 -16.90 -5.37
CA ASP A 496 15.44 -16.67 -4.37
C ASP A 496 15.62 -17.59 -3.14
N MET A 497 16.05 -18.85 -3.33
CA MET A 497 16.40 -19.76 -2.23
C MET A 497 17.53 -19.21 -1.36
N VAL A 498 18.63 -18.75 -1.97
CA VAL A 498 19.75 -18.10 -1.26
C VAL A 498 19.26 -16.86 -0.53
N ARG A 499 18.48 -16.01 -1.21
CA ARG A 499 17.94 -14.77 -0.64
C ARG A 499 17.10 -15.04 0.61
N ILE A 500 16.18 -16.00 0.57
CA ILE A 500 15.33 -16.37 1.71
C ILE A 500 16.15 -17.01 2.84
N THR A 501 17.19 -17.77 2.49
CA THR A 501 18.04 -18.45 3.46
C THR A 501 18.83 -17.47 4.31
N PHE A 502 19.41 -16.44 3.71
CA PHE A 502 20.32 -15.52 4.40
C PHE A 502 19.68 -14.21 4.88
N ARG A 503 18.48 -13.85 4.38
CA ARG A 503 17.86 -12.58 4.75
C ARG A 503 17.33 -12.60 6.20
N LYS A 504 17.67 -11.54 6.93
CA LYS A 504 17.12 -11.23 8.25
C LYS A 504 16.17 -10.04 8.11
N SER A 505 14.94 -10.21 8.59
CA SER A 505 13.95 -9.13 8.72
C SER A 505 14.54 -7.97 9.54
N LYS A 506 14.34 -6.75 9.05
CA LYS A 506 14.64 -5.49 9.73
C LYS A 506 13.37 -4.80 10.23
N ALA A 507 12.25 -5.51 10.26
CA ALA A 507 11.01 -5.01 10.82
C ALA A 507 11.21 -4.54 12.26
N TYR A 508 10.46 -3.51 12.64
CA TYR A 508 10.44 -3.04 14.01
C TYR A 508 9.90 -4.13 14.94
N VAL A 509 10.54 -4.27 16.09
CA VAL A 509 10.15 -5.21 17.13
C VAL A 509 10.31 -4.50 18.45
N ASN A 510 9.23 -4.40 19.21
CA ASN A 510 9.30 -3.96 20.58
C ASN A 510 9.85 -5.10 21.43
N SER A 511 11.13 -5.02 21.79
CA SER A 511 11.84 -6.10 22.50
C SER A 511 11.17 -6.53 23.80
N VAL A 512 10.39 -5.63 24.40
CA VAL A 512 9.82 -5.85 25.72
C VAL A 512 8.57 -6.74 25.63
N MET A 513 7.80 -6.63 24.53
CA MET A 513 6.59 -7.43 24.29
C MET A 513 6.84 -8.91 24.02
N LYS A 514 8.10 -9.36 24.06
CA LYS A 514 8.47 -10.75 23.71
C LYS A 514 8.03 -11.72 24.81
N GLY A 515 7.11 -12.62 24.45
CA GLY A 515 6.70 -13.73 25.32
C GLY A 515 5.48 -13.43 26.19
N LEU A 516 4.81 -12.29 25.97
CA LEU A 516 3.48 -12.04 26.52
C LEU A 516 2.44 -12.76 25.65
N ASP A 517 1.56 -13.52 26.30
CA ASP A 517 0.44 -14.25 25.67
C ASP A 517 -0.87 -13.44 25.67
N ASN A 518 -0.80 -12.15 26.03
CA ASN A 518 -1.95 -11.26 25.98
C ASN A 518 -2.49 -11.13 24.55
N SER A 519 -3.81 -11.08 24.44
CA SER A 519 -4.52 -10.95 23.17
C SER A 519 -5.77 -10.12 23.34
N GLU A 520 -6.09 -9.34 22.31
CA GLU A 520 -7.39 -8.72 22.17
C GLU A 520 -8.39 -9.76 21.60
N HIS A 521 -9.67 -9.65 21.95
CA HIS A 521 -10.70 -10.43 21.28
C HIS A 521 -10.83 -9.99 19.83
N PHE A 522 -11.12 -10.96 18.96
CA PHE A 522 -11.36 -10.69 17.56
C PHE A 522 -12.63 -9.84 17.38
N CYS A 523 -12.51 -8.73 16.66
CA CYS A 523 -13.62 -7.86 16.26
C CYS A 523 -14.12 -8.29 14.88
N GLU A 524 -15.42 -8.58 14.73
CA GLU A 524 -15.99 -8.93 13.42
C GLU A 524 -16.00 -7.74 12.43
N GLY A 525 -15.77 -6.53 12.93
CA GLY A 525 -15.87 -5.28 12.19
C GLY A 525 -17.31 -4.88 11.90
N GLU A 526 -17.52 -3.61 11.59
CA GLU A 526 -18.83 -3.09 11.22
C GLU A 526 -19.01 -3.14 9.70
N LYS A 527 -19.93 -3.98 9.21
CA LYS A 527 -20.20 -4.03 7.78
C LYS A 527 -20.83 -2.72 7.33
N ILE A 528 -20.20 -2.06 6.37
CA ILE A 528 -20.79 -0.91 5.68
C ILE A 528 -22.03 -1.42 4.95
N ARG A 529 -23.22 -1.01 5.38
CA ARG A 529 -24.50 -1.43 4.76
C ARG A 529 -24.89 -0.53 3.61
N TYR A 530 -24.69 0.77 3.78
CA TYR A 530 -25.01 1.81 2.80
C TYR A 530 -23.90 2.86 2.79
N THR A 531 -23.74 3.52 1.65
CA THR A 531 -22.85 4.68 1.49
C THR A 531 -23.70 5.95 1.58
N LEU A 532 -23.31 6.93 2.38
CA LEU A 532 -24.04 8.19 2.47
C LEU A 532 -23.43 9.22 1.52
N THR A 533 -24.27 9.82 0.67
CA THR A 533 -23.85 10.96 -0.14
C THR A 533 -23.59 12.18 0.76
N LYS A 534 -22.83 13.14 0.25
CA LYS A 534 -22.54 14.39 0.96
C LYS A 534 -23.82 15.15 1.34
N GLU A 535 -24.79 15.20 0.43
CA GLU A 535 -26.07 15.87 0.64
C GLU A 535 -26.84 15.19 1.78
N LEU A 536 -26.81 13.85 1.83
CA LEU A 536 -27.42 13.08 2.92
C LEU A 536 -26.68 13.31 4.24
N LYS A 537 -25.34 13.29 4.26
CA LYS A 537 -24.56 13.62 5.46
C LYS A 537 -24.87 15.02 5.99
N ARG A 538 -24.97 16.00 5.09
CA ARG A 538 -25.33 17.38 5.44
C ARG A 538 -26.77 17.47 5.96
N TYR A 539 -27.69 16.75 5.36
CA TYR A 539 -29.08 16.68 5.81
C TYR A 539 -29.18 16.04 7.20
N LEU A 540 -28.54 14.89 7.42
CA LEU A 540 -28.51 14.21 8.73
C LEU A 540 -27.93 15.10 9.82
N LYS A 541 -26.81 15.78 9.53
CA LYS A 541 -26.22 16.74 10.47
C LYS A 541 -27.16 17.91 10.78
N LEU A 542 -27.88 18.43 9.77
CA LEU A 542 -28.88 19.48 10.00
C LEU A 542 -30.06 18.99 10.84
N CYS A 543 -30.46 17.74 10.70
CA CYS A 543 -31.48 17.12 11.54
C CYS A 543 -31.01 16.99 12.99
N GLU A 544 -29.78 16.50 13.21
CA GLU A 544 -29.13 16.42 14.53
C GLU A 544 -29.01 17.81 15.19
N ASP A 545 -28.45 18.78 14.47
CA ASP A 545 -28.26 20.17 14.96
C ASP A 545 -29.60 20.84 15.32
N ARG A 546 -30.71 20.40 14.73
CA ARG A 546 -32.07 20.92 14.99
C ARG A 546 -32.87 20.07 15.98
N ASN A 547 -32.28 19.05 16.59
CA ASN A 547 -32.98 18.08 17.45
C ASN A 547 -34.26 17.52 16.82
N ILE A 548 -34.27 17.32 15.49
CA ILE A 548 -35.37 16.65 14.82
C ILE A 548 -35.22 15.16 15.12
N THR A 549 -35.73 14.73 16.27
CA THR A 549 -35.79 13.32 16.64
C THR A 549 -36.90 12.63 15.84
N ASN A 550 -36.76 11.33 15.61
CA ASN A 550 -37.77 10.51 14.91
C ASN A 550 -39.17 10.52 15.56
N GLU A 551 -39.32 11.12 16.76
CA GLU A 551 -40.57 11.17 17.51
C GLU A 551 -41.36 12.49 17.34
N ASP A 552 -40.75 13.58 16.86
CA ASP A 552 -41.40 14.88 16.77
C ASP A 552 -41.95 15.21 15.36
N SER A 553 -43.26 14.97 15.21
CA SER A 553 -44.23 15.77 14.43
C SER A 553 -44.09 15.89 12.91
N GLU A 554 -45.10 15.37 12.19
CA GLU A 554 -45.54 15.65 10.80
C GLU A 554 -44.54 15.53 9.62
N TYR A 555 -43.24 15.59 9.87
CA TYR A 555 -42.18 15.39 8.91
C TYR A 555 -41.56 14.02 9.17
N LYS A 556 -42.27 12.96 8.78
CA LYS A 556 -41.61 11.67 8.55
C LYS A 556 -40.39 11.99 7.69
N SER A 557 -39.19 11.79 8.25
CA SER A 557 -37.96 11.67 7.49
C SER A 557 -38.32 10.85 6.25
N TYR A 558 -38.13 11.43 5.06
CA TYR A 558 -38.45 10.75 3.81
C TYR A 558 -37.94 9.31 3.91
N PRO A 559 -38.67 8.27 3.46
CA PRO A 559 -38.33 6.86 3.74
C PRO A 559 -36.90 6.45 3.31
N ILE A 560 -36.24 7.26 2.49
CA ILE A 560 -34.84 7.12 2.06
C ILE A 560 -33.84 7.44 3.21
N ALA A 561 -34.25 8.19 4.24
CA ALA A 561 -33.40 8.70 5.33
C ALA A 561 -33.73 8.12 6.72
N SER A 562 -34.70 7.21 6.85
CA SER A 562 -34.95 6.46 8.08
C SER A 562 -34.07 5.20 8.11
N LEU A 563 -32.77 5.40 8.38
CA LEU A 563 -31.78 4.31 8.39
C LEU A 563 -31.86 3.41 9.64
N ASP A 564 -32.73 3.75 10.60
CA ASP A 564 -32.89 3.00 11.86
C ASP A 564 -34.16 2.14 11.97
N THR A 565 -35.09 2.23 11.03
CA THR A 565 -36.32 1.43 11.11
C THR A 565 -36.09 -0.03 10.70
N LEU A 566 -36.68 -0.94 11.49
CA LEU A 566 -36.65 -2.40 11.28
C LEU A 566 -37.17 -2.82 9.88
N GLU A 567 -38.01 -2.01 9.25
CA GLU A 567 -38.54 -2.22 7.90
C GLU A 567 -37.52 -1.92 6.79
N ALA A 568 -36.55 -1.03 7.02
CA ALA A 568 -35.41 -0.82 6.12
C ALA A 568 -34.31 -1.89 6.30
N ARG A 569 -34.45 -2.76 7.31
CA ARG A 569 -33.52 -3.87 7.63
C ARG A 569 -33.98 -5.23 7.07
N LYS A 570 -35.15 -5.30 6.44
CA LYS A 570 -35.64 -6.44 5.63
C LYS A 570 -35.47 -6.10 4.16
#